data_AF-A0A7J4K472-F1
#
_entry.id   AF-A0A7J4K472-F1
#
_cell.length_a   1.000
_cell.length_b   1.000
_cell.length_c   1.000
_cell.angle_alpha   90.00
_cell.angle_beta   90.00
_cell.angle_gamma   90.00
#
_symmetry.space_group_name_H-M   'P 1'
#
loop_
_entity.id
_entity.type
_entity.pdbx_description
1 polymer ?
#
loop_
_entity_poly.entity_id
_entity_poly.type
_entity_poly.pdbx_seq_one_letter_code
_entity_poly.pdbx_strand_id
1 'polypeptide(L)'
;MQTQTREEILKQGFVEVRVNINGFLQRHKLIVEHQQTPNGAVPYLTLESRYYAPSTELLRVANELQLPVRSKDGVFFPKGKMSKDFIGL
;
A
#
# COMPACT_ATOMS: atom_id res chain seq x y z
N MET A 1 -15.87 4.02 -10.00
CA MET A 1 -14.43 4.36 -10.12
C MET A 1 -13.75 3.08 -10.55
N GLN A 2 -12.90 3.10 -11.58
CA GLN A 2 -12.15 1.91 -11.98
C GLN A 2 -11.23 1.53 -10.81
N THR A 3 -11.58 0.45 -10.12
CA THR A 3 -10.70 -0.16 -9.13
C THR A 3 -9.55 -0.77 -9.91
N GLN A 4 -8.38 -0.15 -9.89
CA GLN A 4 -7.19 -0.76 -10.47
C GLN A 4 -6.98 -2.11 -9.79
N THR A 5 -6.79 -3.15 -10.59
CA THR A 5 -6.53 -4.48 -10.07
C THR A 5 -5.11 -4.53 -9.49
N ARG A 6 -4.89 -5.43 -8.54
CA ARG A 6 -3.58 -5.63 -7.92
C ARG A 6 -2.46 -5.83 -8.96
N GLU A 7 -2.72 -6.60 -10.00
CA GLU A 7 -1.76 -6.92 -11.07
C GLU A 7 -1.39 -5.67 -11.88
N GLU A 8 -2.36 -4.81 -12.18
CA GLU A 8 -2.11 -3.53 -12.84
C GLU A 8 -1.24 -2.62 -11.98
N ILE A 9 -1.51 -2.57 -10.67
CA ILE A 9 -0.74 -1.75 -9.72
C ILE A 9 0.72 -2.21 -9.66
N LEU A 10 0.96 -3.52 -9.56
CA LEU A 10 2.31 -4.09 -9.54
C LEU A 10 3.05 -3.82 -10.85
N LYS A 11 2.38 -3.97 -12.00
CA LYS A 11 2.97 -3.71 -13.32
C LYS A 11 3.26 -2.22 -13.56
N GLN A 12 2.37 -1.35 -13.12
CA GLN A 12 2.51 0.11 -13.26
C GLN A 12 3.52 0.69 -12.26
N GLY A 13 3.73 0.02 -11.13
CA GLY A 13 4.62 0.44 -10.06
C GLY A 13 4.04 1.55 -9.18
N PHE A 14 2.77 1.92 -9.36
CA PHE A 14 2.08 2.89 -8.50
C PHE A 14 0.56 2.79 -8.60
N VAL A 15 -0.13 3.43 -7.65
CA VAL A 15 -1.58 3.60 -7.61
C VAL A 15 -1.94 4.94 -6.99
N GLU A 16 -2.98 5.60 -7.50
CA GLU A 16 -3.53 6.80 -6.87
C GLU A 16 -4.71 6.44 -5.97
N VAL A 17 -4.63 6.82 -4.69
CA VAL A 17 -5.67 6.56 -3.71
C VAL A 17 -6.20 7.85 -3.14
N ARG A 18 -7.46 7.82 -2.70
CA ARG A 18 -8.03 8.89 -1.87
C ARG A 18 -7.88 8.49 -0.42
N VAL A 19 -7.26 9.35 0.37
CA VAL A 19 -7.10 9.18 1.82
C VAL A 19 -7.67 10.38 2.54
N ASN A 20 -8.35 10.12 3.65
CA ASN A 20 -8.88 11.16 4.53
C ASN A 20 -7.86 11.53 5.61
N ILE A 21 -7.41 12.77 5.61
CA ILE A 21 -6.45 13.30 6.59
C ILE A 21 -7.14 14.44 7.34
N ASN A 22 -7.44 14.23 8.63
CA ASN A 22 -8.08 15.21 9.50
C ASN A 22 -9.37 15.82 8.91
N GLY A 23 -10.18 15.02 8.21
CA GLY A 23 -11.43 15.45 7.58
C GLY A 23 -11.27 15.95 6.13
N PHE A 24 -10.05 16.06 5.62
CA PHE A 24 -9.78 16.47 4.25
C PHE A 24 -9.50 15.26 3.37
N LEU A 25 -10.31 15.07 2.32
CA LEU A 25 -10.07 14.04 1.32
C LEU A 25 -8.99 14.49 0.35
N GLN A 26 -7.83 13.84 0.40
CA GLN A 26 -6.69 14.14 -0.45
C GLN A 26 -6.38 12.96 -1.37
N ARG A 27 -5.86 13.25 -2.57
CA ARG A 27 -5.34 12.22 -3.49
C ARG A 27 -3.85 12.07 -3.26
N HIS A 28 -3.42 10.84 -3.03
CA HIS A 28 -2.02 10.50 -2.82
C HIS A 28 -1.62 9.38 -3.77
N LYS A 29 -0.41 9.51 -4.32
CA LYS A 29 0.22 8.47 -5.12
C LYS A 29 1.01 7.56 -4.20
N LEU A 30 0.66 6.27 -4.22
CA LEU A 30 1.42 5.21 -3.57
C LEU A 30 2.32 4.54 -4.60
N ILE A 31 3.59 4.36 -4.26
CA ILE A 31 4.59 3.74 -5.13
C ILE A 31 4.79 2.30 -4.67
N VAL A 32 4.98 1.37 -5.60
CA VAL A 32 5.33 -0.02 -5.30
C VAL A 32 6.84 -0.10 -5.07
N GLU A 33 7.24 -0.43 -3.86
CA GLU A 33 8.62 -0.70 -3.48
C GLU A 33 8.78 -2.18 -3.13
N HIS A 34 9.71 -2.86 -3.80
CA HIS A 34 10.04 -4.25 -3.50
C HIS A 34 11.13 -4.28 -2.45
N GLN A 35 10.80 -4.77 -1.25
CA GLN A 35 11.80 -4.99 -0.21
C GLN A 35 12.28 -6.43 -0.25
N GLN A 36 13.60 -6.60 -0.29
CA GLN A 36 14.23 -7.91 -0.15
C GLN A 36 14.13 -8.41 1.29
N THR A 37 13.55 -9.59 1.45
CA THR A 37 13.55 -10.36 2.68
C THR A 37 14.36 -11.64 2.47
N PRO A 38 14.83 -12.34 3.52
CA PRO A 38 15.54 -13.61 3.37
C PRO A 38 14.77 -14.69 2.58
N ASN A 39 13.44 -14.57 2.53
CA ASN A 39 12.55 -15.52 1.86
C ASN A 39 12.14 -15.05 0.45
N GLY A 40 12.53 -13.84 0.03
CA GLY A 40 12.20 -13.26 -1.28
C GLY A 40 11.80 -11.79 -1.23
N ALA A 41 11.56 -11.20 -2.40
CA ALA A 41 11.07 -9.83 -2.53
C ALA A 41 9.59 -9.76 -2.15
N VAL A 42 9.22 -8.72 -1.39
CA VAL A 42 7.82 -8.43 -1.04
C VAL A 42 7.49 -7.02 -1.53
N PRO A 43 6.44 -6.83 -2.34
CA PRO A 43 6.00 -5.52 -2.78
C PRO A 43 5.24 -4.82 -1.65
N TYR A 44 5.59 -3.57 -1.37
CA TYR A 44 4.91 -2.68 -0.45
C TYR A 44 4.48 -1.42 -1.17
N LEU A 45 3.27 -0.94 -0.87
CA LEU A 45 2.84 0.38 -1.27
C LEU A 45 3.38 1.42 -0.28
N THR A 46 4.14 2.39 -0.75
CA THR A 46 4.71 3.45 0.08
C THR A 46 4.16 4.82 -0.32
N LEU A 47 3.90 5.65 0.67
CA LEU A 47 3.71 7.09 0.44
C LEU A 47 5.08 7.73 0.20
N GLU A 48 5.15 8.73 -0.68
CA GLU A 48 6.35 9.56 -0.75
C GLU A 48 6.63 10.17 0.64
N SER A 49 7.91 10.26 1.02
CA SER A 49 8.35 10.59 2.40
C SER A 49 7.77 11.89 2.99
N ARG A 50 7.32 12.81 2.13
CA ARG A 50 6.69 14.09 2.53
C ARG A 50 5.21 13.98 2.91
N TYR A 51 4.55 12.87 2.55
CA TYR A 51 3.14 12.66 2.80
C TYR A 51 2.91 11.76 4.00
N TYR A 52 1.80 12.02 4.68
CA TYR A 52 1.35 11.27 5.83
C TYR A 52 -0.11 10.92 5.64
N ALA A 53 -0.50 9.69 5.98
CA ALA A 53 -1.89 9.30 6.10
C ALA A 53 -2.10 8.53 7.41
N PRO A 54 -3.25 8.71 8.08
CA PRO A 54 -3.55 7.99 9.32
C PRO A 54 -3.53 6.47 9.13
N SER A 55 -3.09 5.74 10.16
CA SER A 55 -3.04 4.28 10.18
C SER A 55 -4.37 3.61 9.79
N THR A 56 -5.51 4.21 10.16
CA THR A 56 -6.85 3.72 9.80
C THR A 56 -7.09 3.75 8.29
N GLU A 57 -6.66 4.82 7.63
CA GLU A 57 -6.76 4.97 6.18
C GLU A 57 -5.77 4.06 5.46
N LEU A 58 -4.54 3.94 5.97
CA LEU A 58 -3.54 3.03 5.40
C LEU A 58 -4.01 1.57 5.45
N LEU A 59 -4.64 1.16 6.57
CA LEU A 59 -5.23 -0.16 6.70
C LEU A 59 -6.43 -0.34 5.76
N ARG A 60 -7.29 0.68 5.59
CA ARG A 60 -8.38 0.65 4.61
C ARG A 60 -7.84 0.45 3.20
N VAL A 61 -6.85 1.23 2.80
CA VAL A 61 -6.20 1.12 1.48
C VAL A 61 -5.57 -0.25 1.27
N ALA A 62 -4.87 -0.78 2.27
CA ALA A 62 -4.31 -2.14 2.19
C ALA A 62 -5.40 -3.20 1.94
N ASN A 63 -6.52 -3.10 2.65
CA ASN A 63 -7.66 -3.99 2.46
C ASN A 63 -8.32 -3.85 1.08
N GLU A 64 -8.47 -2.63 0.57
CA GLU A 64 -9.08 -2.38 -0.74
C GLU A 64 -8.21 -2.90 -1.88
N LEU A 65 -6.91 -2.61 -1.82
CA LEU A 65 -5.97 -2.95 -2.89
C LEU A 65 -5.39 -4.36 -2.76
N GLN A 66 -5.66 -5.04 -1.64
CA GLN A 66 -5.13 -6.36 -1.33
C GLN A 66 -3.60 -6.41 -1.44
N LEU A 67 -2.92 -5.33 -1.02
CA LEU A 67 -1.47 -5.16 -1.00
C LEU A 67 -1.05 -4.53 0.34
N PRO A 68 0.13 -4.88 0.88
CA PRO A 68 0.59 -4.30 2.12
C PRO A 68 1.05 -2.86 1.88
N VAL A 69 0.72 -1.98 2.83
CA VAL A 69 1.08 -0.55 2.78
C VAL A 69 2.11 -0.27 3.86
N ARG A 70 3.22 0.38 3.50
CA ARG A 70 4.28 0.79 4.41
C ARG A 70 4.27 2.30 4.59
N SER A 71 4.44 2.71 5.84
CA SER A 71 4.66 4.10 6.22
C SER A 71 5.76 4.19 7.29
N LYS A 72 6.01 5.41 7.78
CA LYS A 72 6.91 5.65 8.90
C LYS A 72 6.45 4.99 10.20
N ASP A 73 5.14 4.81 10.38
CA ASP A 73 4.54 4.25 11.59
C ASP A 73 4.55 2.71 11.60
N GLY A 74 4.86 2.08 10.45
CA GLY A 74 4.92 0.64 10.32
C GLY A 74 4.34 0.11 9.02
N VAL A 75 4.05 -1.19 9.01
CA VAL A 75 3.51 -1.93 7.86
C VAL A 75 2.10 -2.40 8.16
N PHE A 76 1.17 -2.08 7.28
CA PHE A 76 -0.24 -2.42 7.37
C PHE A 76 -0.56 -3.50 6.34
N PHE A 77 -0.97 -4.67 6.84
CA PHE A 77 -1.35 -5.79 5.99
C PHE A 77 -2.87 -5.81 5.78
N PRO A 78 -3.34 -6.32 4.63
CA PRO A 78 -4.74 -6.65 4.46
C PRO A 78 -5.20 -7.66 5.52
N LYS A 79 -6.48 -7.62 5.88
CA LYS A 79 -7.08 -8.44 6.93
C LYS A 79 -6.84 -9.92 6.65
N GLY A 80 -6.28 -10.62 7.65
CA GLY A 80 -5.99 -12.05 7.58
C GLY A 80 -4.75 -12.41 6.75
N LYS A 81 -3.99 -11.43 6.27
CA LYS A 81 -2.75 -11.63 5.52
C LYS A 81 -1.54 -11.13 6.31
N MET A 82 -0.38 -11.64 5.94
CA MET A 82 0.91 -11.33 6.52
C MET A 82 1.98 -11.30 5.42
N SER A 83 3.20 -10.86 5.75
CA SER A 83 4.28 -10.67 4.77
C SER A 83 4.56 -11.88 3.88
N LYS A 84 4.39 -13.09 4.40
CA LYS A 84 4.61 -14.35 3.68
C LYS A 84 3.66 -14.53 2.49
N ASP A 85 2.46 -13.97 2.54
CA ASP A 85 1.44 -14.10 1.49
C ASP A 85 1.75 -13.25 0.25
N PHE A 86 2.79 -12.41 0.33
CA PHE A 86 3.19 -11.47 -0.72
C PHE A 86 4.61 -11.71 -1.24
N ILE A 87 5.27 -12.78 -0.80
CA ILE A 87 6.60 -13.13 -1.29
C ILE A 87 6.51 -13.55 -2.75
N GLY A 88 7.31 -12.92 -3.61
CA GLY A 88 7.42 -13.26 -5.03
C GLY A 88 6.29 -12.70 -5.91
N LEU A 89 5.47 -11.79 -5.37
CA LEU A 89 4.61 -10.91 -6.15
C LEU A 89 5.41 -9.74 -6.73
#